data_AF-A0A3N9SFF0-F1
#
_entry.id   AF-A0A3N9SFF0-F1
#
_cell.length_a   1.000
_cell.length_b   1.000
_cell.length_c   1.000
_cell.angle_alpha   90.00
_cell.angle_beta   90.00
_cell.angle_gamma   90.00
#
_symmetry.space_group_name_H-M   'P 1'
#
loop_
_entity.id
_entity.type
_entity.pdbx_description
1 polymer ?
#
loop_
_entity_poly.entity_id
_entity_poly.type
_entity_poly.pdbx_seq_one_letter_code
_entity_poly.pdbx_strand_id
1 'polypeptide(L)'
;MHPQVIIIGRPNVGKSTLFNRLVGKKLALVDDQPGVTRDRRFGEATLLGLEFTIVDTAGWEDEDPSSLPGRMRQQTEASLTGADVALFVVDARAGITPLDEEIGRYLREHTLPVILLANKAEGRAGEAGLLEAYSLGFGDPVGVSAEHGEGMGDLFEALYPLIGEPEADADDGEEDGEEPEYDPESILKLAVVGRPNAGKSTLINRLLGEDRLLTGPEAGITRDSIAIDWDWNDPMSGKARPIRLIDTAGMRKKSQVVEKLEKLSVADARRAIDFAEVVVLLLDATRGLEHQDLKIASMVLEEGRALVIAINKWDVAEDASGLFNGVRAALDEGLAQVRGVPLVAVSARTGKGLDTLLSVAFDIRDSWSRRVPTAALNRWFDDALSANPPPAPGGKRIKLRYITQAKTRPPGFVLFGTRLDMLPESYRRYLINGIRRELGFDAVPIRLTLRSPKNPFAK
;
A
#
# COMPACT_ATOMS: atom_id res chain seq x y z
N MET A 1 0.99 20.90 -7.22
CA MET A 1 1.42 22.10 -6.47
C MET A 1 1.23 21.71 -5.03
N HIS A 2 2.30 21.70 -4.22
CA HIS A 2 2.17 21.22 -2.84
C HIS A 2 1.16 22.07 -2.06
N PRO A 3 0.36 21.47 -1.16
CA PRO A 3 -0.54 22.21 -0.30
C PRO A 3 0.19 23.32 0.48
N GLN A 4 -0.45 24.46 0.67
CA GLN A 4 0.11 25.62 1.36
C GLN A 4 -0.40 25.70 2.81
N VAL A 5 0.53 25.56 3.75
CA VAL A 5 0.28 25.64 5.20
C VAL A 5 0.83 26.96 5.73
N ILE A 6 -0.02 27.80 6.32
CA ILE A 6 0.41 29.09 6.85
C ILE A 6 0.49 29.12 8.38
N ILE A 7 1.56 29.68 8.94
CA ILE A 7 1.73 29.83 10.40
C ILE A 7 1.30 31.23 10.82
N ILE A 8 0.33 31.31 11.73
CA ILE A 8 -0.24 32.55 12.24
C ILE A 8 -0.21 32.54 13.77
N GLY A 9 0.02 33.69 14.39
CA GLY A 9 0.01 33.83 15.84
C GLY A 9 0.75 35.07 16.29
N ARG A 10 0.55 35.48 17.54
CA ARG A 10 1.20 36.67 18.09
C ARG A 10 2.74 36.55 18.11
N PRO A 11 3.48 37.66 18.33
CA PRO A 11 4.93 37.59 18.51
C PRO A 11 5.37 36.64 19.63
N ASN A 12 6.55 36.04 19.49
CA ASN A 12 7.21 35.20 20.51
C ASN A 12 6.53 33.88 20.91
N VAL A 13 5.48 33.43 20.20
CA VAL A 13 4.85 32.10 20.41
C VAL A 13 5.68 30.93 19.86
N GLY A 14 6.74 31.21 19.10
CA GLY A 14 7.64 30.18 18.53
C GLY A 14 7.32 29.77 17.09
N LYS A 15 6.67 30.65 16.30
CA LYS A 15 6.40 30.44 14.86
C LYS A 15 7.65 30.08 14.06
N SER A 16 8.71 30.88 14.18
CA SER A 16 9.94 30.64 13.42
C SER A 16 10.69 29.38 13.88
N THR A 17 10.55 28.99 15.15
CA THR A 17 11.06 27.70 15.66
C THR A 17 10.31 26.53 15.01
N LEU A 18 8.99 26.62 14.92
CA LEU A 18 8.15 25.62 14.25
C LEU A 18 8.45 25.55 12.75
N PHE A 19 8.55 26.70 12.09
CA PHE A 19 8.93 26.81 10.68
C PHE A 19 10.26 26.10 10.40
N ASN A 20 11.32 26.46 11.13
CA ASN A 20 12.64 25.88 10.94
C ASN A 20 12.65 24.36 11.22
N ARG A 21 11.82 23.88 12.16
CA ARG A 21 11.68 22.45 12.44
C ARG A 21 11.04 21.70 11.28
N LEU A 22 9.98 22.25 10.69
CA LEU A 22 9.22 21.62 9.61
C LEU A 22 9.98 21.61 8.28
N VAL A 23 10.82 22.62 8.03
CA VAL A 23 11.68 22.73 6.83
C VAL A 23 12.96 21.87 6.90
N GLY A 24 13.46 21.55 8.10
CA GLY A 24 14.69 20.77 8.28
C GLY A 24 15.97 21.53 7.90
N LYS A 25 17.12 20.83 7.85
CA LYS A 25 18.48 21.45 7.73
C LYS A 25 18.83 22.03 6.35
N LYS A 26 17.97 21.94 5.33
CA LYS A 26 18.19 22.64 4.06
C LYS A 26 17.67 24.07 4.23
N LEU A 27 18.59 25.02 4.43
CA LEU A 27 18.27 26.45 4.36
C LEU A 27 17.60 26.72 3.01
N ALA A 28 16.32 27.11 3.05
CA ALA A 28 15.54 27.47 1.88
C ALA A 28 16.24 28.57 1.08
N LEU A 29 16.39 28.34 -0.22
CA LEU A 29 16.65 29.40 -1.19
C LEU A 29 15.42 30.31 -1.18
N VAL A 30 15.65 31.61 -0.96
CA VAL A 30 14.65 32.65 -1.22
C VAL A 30 14.47 32.70 -2.73
N ASP A 31 13.27 32.39 -3.23
CA ASP A 31 12.96 32.53 -4.65
C ASP A 31 12.70 34.01 -4.96
N ASP A 32 13.68 34.67 -5.56
CA ASP A 32 13.62 36.07 -6.00
C ASP A 32 12.89 36.16 -7.36
N GLN A 33 11.59 35.85 -7.40
CA GLN A 33 10.77 36.21 -8.57
C GLN A 33 10.47 37.72 -8.56
N PRO A 34 10.77 38.48 -9.64
CA PRO A 34 10.52 39.91 -9.67
C PRO A 34 9.01 40.19 -9.72
N GLY A 35 8.42 40.59 -8.59
CA GLY A 35 7.00 40.96 -8.50
C GLY A 35 6.28 40.56 -7.20
N VAL A 36 6.91 39.75 -6.34
CA VAL A 36 6.34 39.35 -5.05
C VAL A 36 6.93 40.17 -3.91
N THR A 37 6.05 40.76 -3.12
CA THR A 37 6.37 41.52 -1.90
C THR A 37 7.24 40.71 -0.94
N ARG A 38 8.24 41.36 -0.34
CA ARG A 38 9.28 40.86 0.58
C ARG A 38 8.77 40.24 1.90
N ASP A 39 7.47 39.94 2.01
CA ASP A 39 6.72 39.87 3.26
C ASP A 39 6.38 38.44 3.73
N ARG A 40 6.72 37.40 2.94
CA ARG A 40 6.42 35.98 3.26
C ARG A 40 7.67 35.12 3.16
N ARG A 41 7.92 34.30 4.17
CA ARG A 41 8.98 33.29 4.12
C ARG A 41 8.37 31.94 3.76
N PHE A 42 8.69 31.46 2.56
CA PHE A 42 8.30 30.13 2.09
C PHE A 42 9.37 29.10 2.45
N GLY A 43 8.96 27.87 2.69
CA GLY A 43 9.85 26.73 2.83
C GLY A 43 9.16 25.43 2.43
N GLU A 44 9.91 24.51 1.83
CA GLU A 44 9.43 23.14 1.64
C GLU A 44 9.53 22.40 2.97
N ALA A 45 8.40 21.87 3.44
CA ALA A 45 8.31 21.15 4.71
C ALA A 45 7.93 19.69 4.50
N THR A 46 8.51 18.83 5.33
CA THR A 46 8.16 17.42 5.38
C THR A 46 7.86 17.03 6.82
N LEU A 47 6.65 16.53 7.07
CA LEU A 47 6.22 16.04 8.38
C LEU A 47 5.74 14.60 8.26
N LEU A 48 6.54 13.64 8.77
CA LEU A 48 6.19 12.21 8.76
C LEU A 48 5.76 11.67 7.38
N GLY A 49 6.36 12.17 6.31
CA GLY A 49 6.04 11.79 4.92
C GLY A 49 4.96 12.65 4.25
N LEU A 50 4.35 13.59 4.97
CA LEU A 50 3.49 14.63 4.39
C LEU A 50 4.35 15.78 3.89
N GLU A 51 4.28 16.09 2.60
CA GLU A 51 5.01 17.19 1.96
C GLU A 51 4.07 18.37 1.70
N PHE A 52 4.50 19.57 2.08
CA PHE A 52 3.72 20.80 1.91
C PHE A 52 4.62 22.02 1.90
N THR A 53 4.16 23.10 1.28
CA THR A 53 4.83 24.39 1.36
C THR A 53 4.38 25.11 2.63
N ILE A 54 5.32 25.43 3.51
CA ILE A 54 5.04 26.19 4.74
C ILE A 54 5.36 27.67 4.57
N VAL A 55 4.49 28.53 5.09
CA VAL A 55 4.61 29.99 5.00
C VAL A 55 4.64 30.61 6.41
N ASP A 56 5.72 31.33 6.74
CA ASP A 56 5.82 32.14 7.97
C ASP A 56 5.57 33.62 7.63
N THR A 57 4.68 34.26 8.41
CA THR A 57 4.20 35.64 8.18
C THR A 57 5.03 36.69 8.94
N ALA A 58 6.26 36.37 9.31
CA ALA A 58 7.02 37.05 10.38
C ALA A 58 8.02 38.14 9.94
N GLY A 59 8.06 38.60 8.69
CA GLY A 59 8.89 39.76 8.32
C GLY A 59 8.28 41.08 8.79
N TRP A 60 9.11 42.02 9.27
CA TRP A 60 8.79 43.39 9.77
C TRP A 60 8.58 43.55 11.28
N GLU A 61 9.59 43.18 12.08
CA GLU A 61 9.68 43.48 13.52
C GLU A 61 10.06 44.93 13.86
N ASP A 62 10.34 45.80 12.88
CA ASP A 62 10.73 47.19 13.14
C ASP A 62 9.90 48.15 12.29
N GLU A 63 8.85 48.78 12.86
CA GLU A 63 8.49 50.20 12.66
C GLU A 63 7.17 50.63 13.35
N ASP A 64 7.31 51.58 14.28
CA ASP A 64 6.38 52.58 14.83
C ASP A 64 5.02 52.18 15.50
N PRO A 65 4.72 52.54 16.77
CA PRO A 65 3.66 51.95 17.61
C PRO A 65 2.22 52.47 17.43
N SER A 66 1.84 53.08 16.31
CA SER A 66 0.47 53.64 16.16
C SER A 66 -0.58 52.57 15.75
N SER A 67 -1.00 51.81 16.77
CA SER A 67 -2.06 50.78 16.84
C SER A 67 -1.74 49.38 16.28
N LEU A 68 -1.13 48.54 17.15
CA LEU A 68 -0.89 47.10 16.93
C LEU A 68 -2.12 46.32 16.37
N PRO A 69 -3.37 46.53 16.84
CA PRO A 69 -4.50 45.70 16.40
C PRO A 69 -4.88 45.87 14.92
N GLY A 70 -4.83 47.11 14.40
CA GLY A 70 -5.21 47.41 13.02
C GLY A 70 -4.23 46.84 11.99
N ARG A 71 -2.93 46.86 12.32
CA ARG A 71 -1.88 46.27 11.46
C ARG A 71 -1.89 44.74 11.50
N MET A 72 -2.12 44.13 12.66
CA MET A 72 -2.27 42.66 12.78
C MET A 72 -3.44 42.14 11.95
N ARG A 73 -4.54 42.90 11.87
CA ARG A 73 -5.70 42.56 11.04
C ARG A 73 -5.37 42.56 9.54
N GLN A 74 -4.76 43.62 9.01
CA GLN A 74 -4.27 43.66 7.62
C GLN A 74 -3.20 42.58 7.32
N GLN A 75 -2.32 42.31 8.31
CA GLN A 75 -1.28 41.28 8.23
C GLN A 75 -1.87 39.86 8.14
N THR A 76 -2.96 39.59 8.86
CA THR A 76 -3.65 38.30 8.80
C THR A 76 -4.51 38.17 7.52
N GLU A 77 -5.13 39.28 7.06
CA GLU A 77 -5.91 39.35 5.80
C GLU A 77 -5.10 39.04 4.55
N ALA A 78 -3.92 39.65 4.39
CA ALA A 78 -3.07 39.36 3.23
C ALA A 78 -2.55 37.92 3.25
N SER A 79 -2.35 37.35 4.44
CA SER A 79 -1.66 36.08 4.66
C SER A 79 -2.51 34.86 4.28
N LEU A 80 -3.84 34.87 4.52
CA LEU A 80 -4.70 33.70 4.29
C LEU A 80 -4.96 33.38 2.80
N THR A 81 -4.68 34.31 1.89
CA THR A 81 -4.96 34.12 0.45
C THR A 81 -3.99 33.11 -0.17
N GLY A 82 -4.53 32.00 -0.67
CA GLY A 82 -3.79 30.91 -1.33
C GLY A 82 -3.40 29.74 -0.41
N ALA A 83 -3.65 29.85 0.90
CA ALA A 83 -3.42 28.76 1.84
C ALA A 83 -4.54 27.71 1.79
N ASP A 84 -4.18 26.45 2.06
CA ASP A 84 -5.12 25.32 2.22
C ASP A 84 -5.48 25.09 3.69
N VAL A 85 -4.57 25.43 4.61
CA VAL A 85 -4.78 25.34 6.07
C VAL A 85 -3.93 26.36 6.83
N ALA A 86 -4.46 26.88 7.93
CA ALA A 86 -3.73 27.74 8.86
C ALA A 86 -3.39 27.03 10.18
N LEU A 87 -2.14 27.17 10.60
CA LEU A 87 -1.64 26.79 11.92
C LEU A 87 -1.68 28.02 12.84
N PHE A 88 -2.68 28.09 13.71
CA PHE A 88 -2.79 29.17 14.69
C PHE A 88 -2.01 28.81 15.95
N VAL A 89 -0.85 29.42 16.16
CA VAL A 89 0.09 29.10 17.24
C VAL A 89 -0.08 30.06 18.42
N VAL A 90 -0.31 29.48 19.61
CA VAL A 90 -0.30 30.16 20.91
C VAL A 90 0.83 29.62 21.79
N ASP A 91 1.21 30.38 22.82
CA ASP A 91 2.22 29.94 23.81
C ASP A 91 1.54 29.37 25.05
N ALA A 92 1.62 28.04 25.22
CA ALA A 92 1.01 27.32 26.32
C ALA A 92 1.55 27.73 27.71
N ARG A 93 2.79 28.22 27.80
CA ARG A 93 3.35 28.66 29.10
C ARG A 93 2.82 30.02 29.53
N ALA A 94 2.48 30.86 28.55
CA ALA A 94 1.98 32.21 28.79
C ALA A 94 0.46 32.27 28.97
N GLY A 95 -0.26 31.21 28.61
CA GLY A 95 -1.72 31.20 28.57
C GLY A 95 -2.28 32.02 27.39
N ILE A 96 -3.61 32.12 27.36
CA ILE A 96 -4.32 32.86 26.30
C ILE A 96 -4.28 34.36 26.59
N THR A 97 -3.88 35.14 25.60
CA THR A 97 -3.80 36.60 25.71
C THR A 97 -4.92 37.30 24.93
N PRO A 98 -5.25 38.57 25.22
CA PRO A 98 -6.23 39.33 24.45
C PRO A 98 -5.92 39.40 22.95
N LEU A 99 -4.63 39.35 22.59
CA LEU A 99 -4.20 39.33 21.19
C LEU A 99 -4.49 37.98 20.52
N ASP A 100 -4.38 36.87 21.25
CA ASP A 100 -4.76 35.54 20.75
C ASP A 100 -6.28 35.47 20.54
N GLU A 101 -7.08 36.08 21.43
CA GLU A 101 -8.53 36.19 21.26
C GLU A 101 -8.92 37.03 20.04
N GLU A 102 -8.18 38.12 19.77
CA GLU A 102 -8.40 39.00 18.62
C GLU A 102 -8.09 38.28 17.30
N ILE A 103 -6.94 37.60 17.23
CA ILE A 103 -6.54 36.76 16.08
C ILE A 103 -7.56 35.63 15.90
N GLY A 104 -7.97 34.97 16.98
CA GLY A 104 -8.98 33.91 16.94
C GLY A 104 -10.34 34.39 16.46
N ARG A 105 -10.78 35.59 16.87
CA ARG A 105 -12.03 36.19 16.34
C ARG A 105 -11.96 36.39 14.85
N TYR A 106 -10.83 36.91 14.37
CA TYR A 106 -10.59 37.16 12.96
C TYR A 106 -10.53 35.86 12.13
N LEU A 107 -9.83 34.83 12.61
CA LEU A 107 -9.72 33.54 11.91
C LEU A 107 -11.09 32.83 11.78
N ARG A 108 -12.01 33.01 12.75
CA ARG A 108 -13.37 32.48 12.67
C ARG A 108 -14.26 33.17 11.62
N GLU A 109 -13.89 34.37 11.16
CA GLU A 109 -14.61 35.08 10.09
C GLU A 109 -14.29 34.49 8.69
N HIS A 110 -13.35 33.55 8.58
CA HIS A 110 -12.86 32.97 7.33
C HIS A 110 -13.22 31.48 7.20
N THR A 111 -13.30 30.99 5.96
CA THR A 111 -13.64 29.59 5.66
C THR A 111 -12.43 28.65 5.63
N LEU A 112 -11.23 29.17 5.81
CA LEU A 112 -10.00 28.38 5.80
C LEU A 112 -9.96 27.44 7.02
N PRO A 113 -9.66 26.13 6.86
CA PRO A 113 -9.42 25.25 7.98
C PRO A 113 -8.30 25.79 8.90
N VAL A 114 -8.55 25.80 10.21
CA VAL A 114 -7.60 26.27 11.22
C VAL A 114 -7.29 25.14 12.21
N ILE A 115 -6.00 24.86 12.40
CA ILE A 115 -5.50 23.98 13.47
C ILE A 115 -4.90 24.86 14.56
N LEU A 116 -5.45 24.77 15.77
CA LEU A 116 -4.92 25.47 16.94
C LEU A 116 -3.74 24.69 17.55
N LEU A 117 -2.58 25.33 17.62
CA LEU A 117 -1.35 24.78 18.18
C LEU A 117 -1.00 25.48 19.48
N ALA A 118 -0.98 24.73 20.58
CA ALA A 118 -0.43 25.20 21.85
C ALA A 118 1.06 24.84 21.90
N ASN A 119 1.92 25.78 21.51
CA ASN A 119 3.38 25.57 21.51
C ASN A 119 3.98 25.78 22.90
N LYS A 120 5.17 25.21 23.13
CA LYS A 120 5.84 25.17 24.45
C LYS A 120 5.04 24.39 25.50
N ALA A 121 4.30 23.37 25.06
CA ALA A 121 3.42 22.56 25.89
C ALA A 121 4.15 21.57 26.81
N GLU A 122 5.49 21.57 26.84
CA GLU A 122 6.26 20.75 27.77
C GLU A 122 6.06 21.15 29.25
N GLY A 123 5.92 20.13 30.11
CA GLY A 123 5.79 20.29 31.56
C GLY A 123 4.41 20.75 32.05
N ARG A 124 4.25 20.88 33.38
CA ARG A 124 2.94 21.15 34.01
C ARG A 124 2.30 22.48 33.60
N ALA A 125 3.10 23.50 33.32
CA ALA A 125 2.60 24.79 32.84
C ALA A 125 2.03 24.68 31.42
N GLY A 126 2.63 23.85 30.58
CA GLY A 126 2.15 23.58 29.22
C GLY A 126 0.82 22.83 29.17
N GLU A 127 0.61 21.85 30.07
CA GLU A 127 -0.67 21.14 30.18
C GLU A 127 -1.83 22.09 30.54
N ALA A 128 -1.59 23.05 31.44
CA ALA A 128 -2.61 24.03 31.84
C ALA A 128 -2.98 24.98 30.69
N GLY A 129 -1.98 25.51 29.96
CA GLY A 129 -2.23 26.37 28.81
C GLY A 129 -2.87 25.65 27.61
N LEU A 130 -2.60 24.36 27.44
CA LEU A 130 -3.29 23.54 26.44
C LEU A 130 -4.80 23.46 26.73
N LEU A 131 -5.19 23.26 27.99
CA LEU A 131 -6.59 23.25 28.40
C LEU A 131 -7.24 24.63 28.23
N GLU A 132 -6.50 25.71 28.49
CA GLU A 132 -6.98 27.07 28.30
C GLU A 132 -7.23 27.39 26.82
N ALA A 133 -6.45 26.82 25.90
CA ALA A 133 -6.58 27.04 24.46
C ALA A 133 -7.94 26.63 23.87
N TYR A 134 -8.66 25.70 24.51
CA TYR A 134 -10.05 25.36 24.11
C TYR A 134 -10.99 26.57 24.10
N SER A 135 -10.72 27.58 24.94
CA SER A 135 -11.52 28.82 24.99
C SER A 135 -11.55 29.59 23.67
N LEU A 136 -10.56 29.36 22.78
CA LEU A 136 -10.49 29.97 21.46
C LEU A 136 -11.42 29.32 20.42
N GLY A 137 -12.00 28.15 20.71
CA GLY A 137 -13.10 27.59 19.92
C GLY A 137 -12.72 27.06 18.53
N PHE A 138 -11.51 26.52 18.36
CA PHE A 138 -11.02 25.90 17.11
C PHE A 138 -10.97 24.37 17.17
N GLY A 139 -11.82 23.74 17.98
CA GLY A 139 -11.79 22.29 18.22
C GLY A 139 -10.71 21.90 19.23
N ASP A 140 -10.17 20.69 19.06
CA ASP A 140 -9.16 20.12 19.96
C ASP A 140 -7.78 20.74 19.66
N PRO A 141 -7.18 21.52 20.59
CA PRO A 141 -5.86 22.10 20.39
C PRO A 141 -4.78 21.01 20.41
N VAL A 142 -3.81 21.15 19.53
CA VAL A 142 -2.65 20.25 19.45
C VAL A 142 -1.51 20.81 20.28
N GLY A 143 -1.13 20.10 21.35
CA GLY A 143 0.01 20.46 22.18
C GLY A 143 1.33 20.11 21.51
N VAL A 144 2.19 21.09 21.28
CA VAL A 144 3.48 20.90 20.62
C VAL A 144 4.63 21.54 21.40
N SER A 145 5.83 20.99 21.22
CA SER A 145 7.08 21.64 21.57
C SER A 145 7.91 21.79 20.31
N ALA A 146 7.85 22.96 19.66
CA ALA A 146 8.64 23.22 18.47
C ALA A 146 10.16 23.17 18.76
N GLU A 147 10.58 23.44 19.99
CA GLU A 147 11.99 23.34 20.36
C GLU A 147 12.43 21.88 20.55
N HIS A 148 11.64 21.06 21.24
CA HIS A 148 11.99 19.67 21.57
C HIS A 148 11.46 18.63 20.58
N GLY A 149 10.56 19.02 19.67
CA GLY A 149 9.94 18.13 18.67
C GLY A 149 8.79 17.29 19.21
N GLU A 150 8.25 17.60 20.39
CA GLU A 150 7.09 16.92 20.95
C GLU A 150 5.80 17.37 20.24
N GLY A 151 4.81 16.49 20.14
CA GLY A 151 3.52 16.79 19.51
C GLY A 151 3.54 16.89 17.98
N MET A 152 4.69 16.72 17.32
CA MET A 152 4.77 16.76 15.84
C MET A 152 3.95 15.65 15.16
N GLY A 153 3.79 14.50 15.83
CA GLY A 153 2.91 13.43 15.34
C GLY A 153 1.43 13.79 15.44
N ASP A 154 1.03 14.51 16.48
CA ASP A 154 -0.35 14.94 16.67
C ASP A 154 -0.68 16.09 15.70
N LEU A 155 0.30 16.96 15.39
CA LEU A 155 0.20 17.95 14.31
C LEU A 155 0.03 17.29 12.93
N PHE A 156 0.73 16.18 12.67
CA PHE A 156 0.51 15.40 11.44
C PHE A 156 -0.92 14.85 11.37
N GLU A 157 -1.45 14.29 12.46
CA GLU A 157 -2.82 13.76 12.51
C GLU A 157 -3.86 14.86 12.25
N ALA A 158 -3.61 16.08 12.69
CA ALA A 158 -4.48 17.23 12.42
C ALA A 158 -4.36 17.76 10.97
N LEU A 159 -3.15 17.73 10.38
CA LEU A 159 -2.88 18.21 9.02
C LEU A 159 -3.32 17.22 7.93
N TYR A 160 -3.12 15.92 8.14
CA TYR A 160 -3.32 14.90 7.13
C TYR A 160 -4.73 14.87 6.53
N PRO A 161 -5.84 15.00 7.29
CA PRO A 161 -7.18 15.05 6.72
C PRO A 161 -7.45 16.29 5.86
N LEU A 162 -6.67 17.36 6.02
CA LEU A 162 -6.88 18.65 5.37
C LEU A 162 -6.02 18.82 4.12
N ILE A 163 -4.77 18.37 4.19
CA ILE A 163 -3.77 18.56 3.13
C ILE A 163 -3.08 17.26 2.68
N GLY A 164 -3.42 16.13 3.28
CA GLY A 164 -2.96 14.83 2.79
C GLY A 164 -3.57 14.58 1.42
N GLU A 165 -2.73 14.45 0.39
CA GLU A 165 -3.21 14.11 -0.94
C GLU A 165 -3.93 12.76 -0.90
N PRO A 166 -5.15 12.64 -1.45
CA PRO A 166 -5.63 11.36 -1.89
C PRO A 166 -4.80 10.96 -3.12
N GLU A 167 -3.86 10.04 -2.92
CA GLU A 167 -3.13 9.31 -3.96
C GLU A 167 -2.21 10.16 -4.87
N ALA A 168 -0.99 10.43 -4.42
CA ALA A 168 0.21 10.37 -5.25
C ALA A 168 1.45 10.25 -4.33
N ASP A 169 2.31 9.28 -4.60
CA ASP A 169 3.74 9.31 -4.26
C ASP A 169 4.15 9.44 -2.78
N ALA A 170 3.55 8.66 -1.88
CA ALA A 170 4.26 8.26 -0.67
C ALA A 170 5.35 7.25 -1.04
N ASP A 171 6.46 7.74 -1.61
CA ASP A 171 7.69 6.98 -1.84
C ASP A 171 8.21 6.45 -0.50
N ASP A 172 7.96 5.18 -0.25
CA ASP A 172 8.57 4.49 0.87
C ASP A 172 9.84 3.75 0.41
N GLY A 173 10.72 4.44 -0.32
CA GLY A 173 12.17 4.26 -0.30
C GLY A 173 12.64 2.81 -0.31
N GLU A 174 12.67 2.23 -1.52
CA GLU A 174 13.70 1.35 -2.09
C GLU A 174 13.16 0.78 -3.40
N GLU A 175 13.80 1.18 -4.51
CA GLU A 175 13.77 0.64 -5.87
C GLU A 175 12.69 -0.43 -6.16
N ASP A 176 11.56 -0.01 -6.72
CA ASP A 176 10.81 -0.72 -7.76
C ASP A 176 9.97 0.37 -8.44
N GLY A 177 10.20 0.63 -9.74
CA GLY A 177 9.51 1.69 -10.46
C GLY A 177 7.99 1.61 -10.33
N GLU A 178 7.30 2.75 -10.43
CA GLU A 178 5.83 2.85 -10.44
C GLU A 178 5.22 1.63 -11.16
N GLU A 179 4.55 0.74 -10.41
CA GLU A 179 3.83 -0.38 -11.03
C GLU A 179 2.74 0.24 -11.92
N PRO A 180 2.74 -0.01 -13.24
CA PRO A 180 1.72 0.55 -14.11
C PRO A 180 0.33 0.12 -13.62
N GLU A 181 -0.63 1.03 -13.72
CA GLU A 181 -2.02 0.78 -13.36
C GLU A 181 -2.49 -0.54 -13.97
N TYR A 182 -3.19 -1.36 -13.18
CA TYR A 182 -3.65 -2.66 -13.63
C TYR A 182 -4.74 -2.49 -14.69
N ASP A 183 -4.40 -2.88 -15.92
CA ASP A 183 -5.37 -3.07 -17.00
C ASP A 183 -5.87 -4.53 -17.02
N PRO A 184 -7.15 -4.80 -16.73
CA PRO A 184 -7.74 -6.15 -16.78
C PRO A 184 -7.71 -6.80 -18.18
N GLU A 185 -7.61 -6.00 -19.24
CA GLU A 185 -7.51 -6.46 -20.63
C GLU A 185 -6.06 -6.75 -21.06
N SER A 186 -5.07 -6.40 -20.22
CA SER A 186 -3.67 -6.70 -20.48
C SER A 186 -3.35 -8.20 -20.44
N ILE A 187 -2.28 -8.60 -21.13
CA ILE A 187 -1.86 -10.00 -21.30
C ILE A 187 -1.64 -10.73 -19.96
N LEU A 188 -2.37 -11.84 -19.74
CA LEU A 188 -2.18 -12.71 -18.59
C LEU A 188 -0.90 -13.55 -18.78
N LYS A 189 0.06 -13.43 -17.86
CA LYS A 189 1.26 -14.29 -17.85
C LYS A 189 0.97 -15.55 -17.03
N LEU A 190 0.75 -16.66 -17.72
CA LEU A 190 0.37 -17.95 -17.14
C LEU A 190 1.55 -18.93 -17.16
N ALA A 191 1.76 -19.70 -16.09
CA ALA A 191 2.64 -20.87 -16.10
C ALA A 191 1.88 -22.14 -15.69
N VAL A 192 2.27 -23.29 -16.24
CA VAL A 192 1.71 -24.60 -15.85
C VAL A 192 2.82 -25.45 -15.24
N VAL A 193 2.70 -25.73 -13.95
CA VAL A 193 3.67 -26.52 -13.17
C VAL A 193 3.02 -27.80 -12.62
N GLY A 194 3.82 -28.68 -12.06
CA GLY A 194 3.36 -29.93 -11.46
C GLY A 194 4.33 -31.08 -11.69
N ARG A 195 4.05 -32.23 -11.09
CA ARG A 195 4.91 -33.41 -11.19
C ARG A 195 5.04 -33.94 -12.62
N PRO A 196 6.08 -34.75 -12.92
CA PRO A 196 6.15 -35.52 -14.16
C PRO A 196 4.85 -36.32 -14.38
N ASN A 197 4.42 -36.44 -15.63
CA ASN A 197 3.25 -37.23 -16.05
C ASN A 197 1.86 -36.78 -15.54
N ALA A 198 1.76 -35.63 -14.86
CA ALA A 198 0.49 -34.99 -14.51
C ALA A 198 -0.34 -34.53 -15.73
N GLY A 199 0.24 -34.57 -16.94
CA GLY A 199 -0.44 -34.22 -18.20
C GLY A 199 -0.28 -32.77 -18.66
N LYS A 200 0.76 -32.07 -18.19
CA LYS A 200 1.06 -30.67 -18.54
C LYS A 200 1.14 -30.43 -20.06
N SER A 201 1.88 -31.28 -20.78
CA SER A 201 2.04 -31.14 -22.23
C SER A 201 0.74 -31.38 -22.99
N THR A 202 -0.07 -32.33 -22.53
CA THR A 202 -1.40 -32.56 -23.10
C THR A 202 -2.30 -31.35 -22.87
N LEU A 203 -2.27 -30.77 -21.66
CA LEU A 203 -3.06 -29.58 -21.30
C LEU A 203 -2.69 -28.40 -22.20
N ILE A 204 -1.40 -28.06 -22.28
CA ILE A 204 -0.93 -26.92 -23.06
C ILE A 204 -1.24 -27.11 -24.55
N ASN A 205 -1.01 -28.30 -25.11
CA ASN A 205 -1.34 -28.56 -26.52
C ASN A 205 -2.84 -28.42 -26.79
N ARG A 206 -3.70 -28.78 -25.83
CA ARG A 206 -5.14 -28.60 -25.93
C ARG A 206 -5.52 -27.12 -25.91
N LEU A 207 -4.99 -26.36 -24.95
CA LEU A 207 -5.21 -24.90 -24.84
C LEU A 207 -4.78 -24.17 -26.12
N LEU A 208 -3.64 -24.53 -26.71
CA LEU A 208 -3.14 -23.92 -27.96
C LEU A 208 -3.83 -24.44 -29.23
N GLY A 209 -4.67 -25.47 -29.11
CA GLY A 209 -5.30 -26.19 -30.21
C GLY A 209 -6.76 -25.81 -30.48
N GLU A 210 -7.37 -24.99 -29.64
CA GLU A 210 -8.79 -24.63 -29.74
C GLU A 210 -9.05 -23.30 -30.47
N ASP A 211 -8.16 -22.30 -30.38
CA ASP A 211 -8.33 -21.01 -31.08
C ASP A 211 -7.00 -20.46 -31.61
N ARG A 212 -6.74 -20.64 -32.91
CA ARG A 212 -5.55 -20.05 -33.56
C ARG A 212 -5.90 -18.78 -34.32
N LEU A 213 -5.49 -17.64 -33.76
CA LEU A 213 -4.73 -16.62 -34.49
C LEU A 213 -3.37 -16.51 -33.78
N LEU A 214 -2.38 -17.27 -34.26
CA LEU A 214 -0.99 -17.12 -33.81
C LEU A 214 -0.50 -15.74 -34.30
N THR A 215 -0.53 -14.74 -33.44
CA THR A 215 0.14 -13.47 -33.72
C THR A 215 1.61 -13.60 -33.39
N GLY A 216 2.46 -13.55 -34.41
CA GLY A 216 3.86 -13.19 -34.24
C GLY A 216 4.77 -13.64 -35.38
N PRO A 217 5.35 -12.69 -36.13
CA PRO A 217 6.65 -12.87 -36.74
C PRO A 217 7.70 -11.91 -36.15
N GLU A 218 8.96 -12.36 -36.27
CA GLU A 218 10.23 -11.62 -36.30
C GLU A 218 11.10 -11.50 -35.03
N ALA A 219 12.17 -12.31 -35.08
CA ALA A 219 13.55 -12.07 -34.68
C ALA A 219 13.85 -10.94 -33.67
N GLY A 220 14.10 -11.35 -32.43
CA GLY A 220 14.64 -10.51 -31.36
C GLY A 220 14.85 -11.28 -30.07
N ILE A 221 15.38 -12.51 -30.16
CA ILE A 221 15.57 -13.39 -29.00
C ILE A 221 16.84 -12.96 -28.25
N THR A 222 16.68 -12.21 -27.15
CA THR A 222 17.69 -12.15 -26.10
C THR A 222 17.40 -13.23 -25.05
N ARG A 223 18.26 -14.27 -25.07
CA ARG A 223 18.58 -15.28 -24.04
C ARG A 223 17.50 -15.61 -22.98
N ASP A 224 16.85 -16.75 -23.20
CA ASP A 224 16.44 -17.73 -22.17
C ASP A 224 15.02 -17.72 -21.58
N SER A 225 13.98 -17.39 -22.35
CA SER A 225 12.65 -18.04 -22.19
C SER A 225 11.83 -18.03 -23.49
N ILE A 226 11.13 -19.14 -23.78
CA ILE A 226 10.21 -19.24 -24.93
C ILE A 226 8.79 -19.01 -24.40
N ALA A 227 8.27 -17.82 -24.63
CA ALA A 227 6.87 -17.44 -24.40
C ALA A 227 6.01 -17.84 -25.62
N ILE A 228 4.78 -18.28 -25.37
CA ILE A 228 3.78 -18.51 -26.43
C ILE A 228 2.57 -17.64 -26.12
N ASP A 229 2.23 -16.76 -27.05
CA ASP A 229 1.08 -15.87 -26.94
C ASP A 229 -0.08 -16.42 -27.77
N TRP A 230 -1.29 -16.34 -27.22
CA TRP A 230 -2.54 -16.63 -27.93
C TRP A 230 -3.69 -15.84 -27.32
N ASP A 231 -4.77 -15.69 -28.09
CA ASP A 231 -6.02 -15.12 -27.61
C ASP A 231 -6.97 -16.24 -27.22
N TRP A 232 -7.46 -16.22 -25.98
CA TRP A 232 -8.54 -17.08 -25.53
C TRP A 232 -9.87 -16.36 -25.68
N ASN A 233 -10.85 -17.00 -26.32
CA ASN A 233 -12.18 -16.45 -26.43
C ASN A 233 -12.98 -16.75 -25.16
N ASP A 234 -13.15 -15.76 -24.29
CA ASP A 234 -13.88 -15.91 -23.03
C ASP A 234 -15.35 -16.25 -23.33
N PRO A 235 -15.85 -17.44 -22.96
CA PRO A 235 -17.20 -17.86 -23.28
C PRO A 235 -18.29 -17.07 -22.53
N MET A 236 -17.94 -16.38 -21.44
CA MET A 236 -18.89 -15.57 -20.67
C MET A 236 -19.06 -14.17 -21.28
N SER A 237 -17.95 -13.50 -21.61
CA SER A 237 -17.99 -12.15 -22.16
C SER A 237 -18.04 -12.10 -23.70
N GLY A 238 -17.66 -13.19 -24.37
CA GLY A 238 -17.52 -13.26 -25.83
C GLY A 238 -16.34 -12.45 -26.37
N LYS A 239 -15.43 -11.99 -25.51
CA LYS A 239 -14.23 -11.21 -25.88
C LYS A 239 -13.00 -12.12 -25.98
N ALA A 240 -12.14 -11.81 -26.94
CA ALA A 240 -10.79 -12.35 -26.99
C ALA A 240 -9.93 -11.73 -25.88
N ARG A 241 -9.26 -12.55 -25.07
CA ARG A 241 -8.36 -12.14 -24.00
C ARG A 241 -6.96 -12.69 -24.24
N PRO A 242 -5.92 -11.85 -24.25
CA PRO A 242 -4.56 -12.29 -24.54
C PRO A 242 -3.94 -13.05 -23.36
N ILE A 243 -3.31 -14.18 -23.64
CA ILE A 243 -2.58 -15.00 -22.68
C ILE A 243 -1.17 -15.28 -23.19
N ARG A 244 -0.19 -15.15 -22.31
CA ARG A 244 1.21 -15.54 -22.51
C ARG A 244 1.54 -16.73 -21.64
N LEU A 245 1.83 -17.87 -22.24
CA LEU A 245 2.34 -19.04 -21.54
C LEU A 245 3.85 -18.88 -21.31
N ILE A 246 4.24 -18.82 -20.05
CA ILE A 246 5.62 -18.75 -19.59
C ILE A 246 6.20 -20.16 -19.48
N ASP A 247 7.44 -20.31 -19.96
CA ASP A 247 8.29 -21.51 -19.87
C ASP A 247 7.77 -22.75 -20.62
N THR A 248 7.89 -22.71 -21.95
CA THR A 248 7.69 -23.88 -22.82
C THR A 248 8.99 -24.61 -23.20
N ALA A 249 10.15 -24.18 -22.67
CA ALA A 249 11.47 -24.70 -23.04
C ALA A 249 11.62 -26.19 -22.66
N GLY A 250 11.02 -26.61 -21.55
CA GLY A 250 10.95 -28.02 -21.15
C GLY A 250 10.11 -28.91 -22.06
N MET A 251 9.28 -28.32 -22.94
CA MET A 251 8.36 -29.05 -23.82
C MET A 251 8.84 -29.14 -25.27
N ARG A 252 9.39 -28.06 -25.84
CA ARG A 252 9.94 -28.11 -27.22
C ARG A 252 11.18 -29.02 -27.32
N LYS A 253 11.99 -29.13 -26.26
CA LYS A 253 13.12 -30.09 -26.24
C LYS A 253 12.67 -31.56 -26.25
N LYS A 254 11.43 -31.86 -25.84
CA LYS A 254 10.92 -33.24 -25.70
C LYS A 254 10.28 -33.82 -26.96
N SER A 255 9.98 -33.02 -27.99
CA SER A 255 9.52 -33.56 -29.27
C SER A 255 10.65 -34.14 -30.14
N GLN A 256 11.92 -33.98 -29.74
CA GLN A 256 13.08 -34.46 -30.51
C GLN A 256 14.03 -35.39 -29.76
N VAL A 257 13.82 -35.68 -28.47
CA VAL A 257 14.78 -36.50 -27.70
C VAL A 257 14.05 -37.61 -26.94
N VAL A 258 14.22 -38.82 -27.45
CA VAL A 258 13.90 -40.11 -26.81
C VAL A 258 14.67 -40.23 -25.50
N GLU A 259 13.96 -40.65 -24.44
CA GLU A 259 14.43 -41.25 -23.19
C GLU A 259 15.92 -41.05 -22.82
N LYS A 260 16.23 -39.97 -22.09
CA LYS A 260 17.25 -39.89 -21.01
C LYS A 260 17.53 -38.43 -20.63
N LEU A 261 16.60 -37.81 -19.89
CA LEU A 261 16.87 -36.63 -19.04
C LEU A 261 15.61 -36.29 -18.24
N GLU A 262 15.22 -37.17 -17.32
CA GLU A 262 14.13 -36.93 -16.36
C GLU A 262 14.61 -36.16 -15.13
N LYS A 263 15.38 -35.11 -15.36
CA LYS A 263 15.51 -34.00 -14.42
C LYS A 263 15.00 -32.77 -15.15
N LEU A 264 13.67 -32.59 -15.14
CA LEU A 264 13.13 -31.23 -15.14
C LEU A 264 13.82 -30.55 -13.97
N SER A 265 14.74 -29.65 -14.25
CA SER A 265 15.49 -28.99 -13.19
C SER A 265 14.48 -28.23 -12.34
N VAL A 266 14.56 -28.35 -11.02
CA VAL A 266 13.83 -27.46 -10.09
C VAL A 266 14.02 -25.99 -10.50
N ALA A 267 15.15 -25.66 -11.15
CA ALA A 267 15.45 -24.34 -11.69
C ALA A 267 14.53 -23.91 -12.85
N ASP A 268 14.03 -24.83 -13.68
CA ASP A 268 13.13 -24.47 -14.80
C ASP A 268 11.74 -24.13 -14.27
N ALA A 269 11.21 -24.97 -13.36
CA ALA A 269 9.95 -24.67 -12.66
C ALA A 269 10.02 -23.35 -11.89
N ARG A 270 11.16 -23.05 -11.26
CA ARG A 270 11.37 -21.77 -10.56
C ARG A 270 11.32 -20.58 -11.53
N ARG A 271 12.07 -20.65 -12.65
CA ARG A 271 12.04 -19.58 -13.67
C ARG A 271 10.63 -19.34 -14.21
N ALA A 272 9.84 -20.40 -14.43
CA ALA A 272 8.46 -20.26 -14.87
C ALA A 272 7.60 -19.48 -13.86
N ILE A 273 7.78 -19.76 -12.56
CA ILE A 273 7.08 -19.09 -11.46
C ILE A 273 7.50 -17.61 -11.38
N ASP A 274 8.81 -17.32 -11.48
CA ASP A 274 9.36 -15.96 -11.34
C ASP A 274 8.80 -14.96 -12.37
N PHE A 275 8.43 -15.43 -13.57
CA PHE A 275 7.90 -14.57 -14.64
C PHE A 275 6.38 -14.66 -14.83
N ALA A 276 5.71 -15.59 -14.14
CA ALA A 276 4.27 -15.73 -14.20
C ALA A 276 3.57 -14.73 -13.26
N GLU A 277 2.33 -14.38 -13.59
CA GLU A 277 1.39 -13.74 -12.67
C GLU A 277 0.55 -14.82 -11.97
N VAL A 278 0.08 -15.79 -12.77
CA VAL A 278 -0.72 -16.92 -12.32
C VAL A 278 -0.02 -18.23 -12.64
N VAL A 279 0.05 -19.12 -11.66
CA VAL A 279 0.63 -20.44 -11.80
C VAL A 279 -0.45 -21.50 -11.58
N VAL A 280 -0.66 -22.33 -12.61
CA VAL A 280 -1.53 -23.50 -12.54
C VAL A 280 -0.70 -24.70 -12.10
N LEU A 281 -0.94 -25.19 -10.89
CA LEU A 281 -0.40 -26.46 -10.41
C LEU A 281 -1.31 -27.62 -10.84
N LEU A 282 -0.80 -28.44 -11.74
CA LEU A 282 -1.52 -29.58 -12.30
C LEU A 282 -1.30 -30.83 -11.45
N LEU A 283 -2.39 -31.38 -10.92
CA LEU A 283 -2.44 -32.65 -10.19
C LEU A 283 -2.97 -33.77 -11.10
N ASP A 284 -2.61 -35.01 -10.79
CA ASP A 284 -3.08 -36.20 -11.50
C ASP A 284 -4.21 -36.86 -10.71
N ALA A 285 -5.43 -36.91 -11.25
CA ALA A 285 -6.57 -37.51 -10.56
C ALA A 285 -6.34 -38.98 -10.16
N THR A 286 -5.53 -39.73 -10.92
CA THR A 286 -5.27 -41.14 -10.62
C THR A 286 -4.26 -41.36 -9.50
N ARG A 287 -3.56 -40.29 -9.07
CA ARG A 287 -2.53 -40.36 -8.03
C ARG A 287 -2.86 -39.49 -6.81
N GLY A 288 -3.82 -38.58 -6.93
CA GLY A 288 -4.16 -37.63 -5.87
C GLY A 288 -3.04 -36.64 -5.56
N LEU A 289 -3.17 -35.98 -4.41
CA LEU A 289 -2.23 -34.99 -3.91
C LEU A 289 -1.02 -35.68 -3.23
N GLU A 290 0.19 -35.39 -3.69
CA GLU A 290 1.42 -35.87 -3.05
C GLU A 290 2.19 -34.73 -2.38
N HIS A 291 3.14 -35.08 -1.49
CA HIS A 291 3.96 -34.11 -0.75
C HIS A 291 4.73 -33.14 -1.66
N GLN A 292 5.19 -33.60 -2.82
CA GLN A 292 5.88 -32.75 -3.79
C GLN A 292 4.95 -31.68 -4.39
N ASP A 293 3.65 -31.95 -4.52
CA ASP A 293 2.69 -30.98 -5.02
C ASP A 293 2.52 -29.82 -4.03
N LEU A 294 2.40 -30.13 -2.73
CA LEU A 294 2.38 -29.12 -1.67
C LEU A 294 3.66 -28.27 -1.66
N LYS A 295 4.83 -28.90 -1.88
CA LYS A 295 6.09 -28.16 -1.96
C LYS A 295 6.14 -27.19 -3.15
N ILE A 296 5.59 -27.58 -4.30
CA ILE A 296 5.50 -26.69 -5.46
C ILE A 296 4.51 -25.55 -5.16
N ALA A 297 3.35 -25.85 -4.59
CA ALA A 297 2.35 -24.85 -4.18
C ALA A 297 2.94 -23.82 -3.21
N SER A 298 3.65 -24.26 -2.16
CA SER A 298 4.32 -23.35 -1.22
C SER A 298 5.34 -22.44 -1.91
N MET A 299 6.14 -22.98 -2.85
CA MET A 299 7.11 -22.19 -3.61
C MET A 299 6.43 -21.08 -4.43
N VAL A 300 5.30 -21.37 -5.07
CA VAL A 300 4.51 -20.39 -5.82
C VAL A 300 4.03 -19.25 -4.90
N LEU A 301 3.52 -19.60 -3.72
CA LEU A 301 2.98 -18.64 -2.76
C LEU A 301 4.08 -17.80 -2.10
N GLU A 302 5.23 -18.39 -1.78
CA GLU A 302 6.40 -17.70 -1.23
C GLU A 302 6.95 -16.67 -2.22
N GLU A 303 6.98 -17.02 -3.50
CA GLU A 303 7.35 -16.12 -4.61
C GLU A 303 6.28 -15.03 -4.83
N GLY A 304 5.10 -15.14 -4.20
CA GLY A 304 4.05 -14.14 -4.25
C GLY A 304 3.18 -14.21 -5.50
N ARG A 305 3.10 -15.37 -6.17
CA ARG A 305 2.28 -15.55 -7.38
C ARG A 305 0.89 -16.06 -7.04
N ALA A 306 -0.09 -15.74 -7.89
CA ALA A 306 -1.42 -16.31 -7.78
C ALA A 306 -1.37 -17.81 -8.13
N LEU A 307 -2.03 -18.64 -7.31
CA LEU A 307 -2.00 -20.10 -7.46
C LEU A 307 -3.40 -20.61 -7.83
N VAL A 308 -3.47 -21.43 -8.87
CA VAL A 308 -4.66 -22.21 -9.22
C VAL A 308 -4.30 -23.69 -9.22
N ILE A 309 -5.12 -24.53 -8.58
CA ILE A 309 -4.94 -25.98 -8.61
C ILE A 309 -5.87 -26.57 -9.66
N ALA A 310 -5.32 -27.39 -10.55
CA ALA A 310 -6.08 -28.11 -11.56
C ALA A 310 -5.91 -29.62 -11.36
N ILE A 311 -7.00 -30.34 -11.08
CA ILE A 311 -7.00 -31.82 -11.05
C ILE A 311 -7.25 -32.33 -12.47
N ASN A 312 -6.20 -32.81 -13.12
CA ASN A 312 -6.26 -33.33 -14.49
C ASN A 312 -6.68 -34.80 -14.54
N LYS A 313 -7.02 -35.27 -15.75
CA LYS A 313 -7.52 -36.63 -16.03
C LYS A 313 -8.84 -36.93 -15.31
N TRP A 314 -9.67 -35.90 -15.15
CA TRP A 314 -10.96 -36.03 -14.48
C TRP A 314 -11.92 -36.99 -15.19
N ASP A 315 -11.72 -37.24 -16.48
CA ASP A 315 -12.47 -38.22 -17.28
C ASP A 315 -12.30 -39.67 -16.82
N VAL A 316 -11.22 -39.97 -16.08
CA VAL A 316 -10.91 -41.32 -15.57
C VAL A 316 -10.79 -41.35 -14.05
N ALA A 317 -11.28 -40.32 -13.35
CA ALA A 317 -11.23 -40.25 -11.90
C ALA A 317 -12.20 -41.25 -11.26
N GLU A 318 -11.68 -42.11 -10.39
CA GLU A 318 -12.49 -42.95 -9.50
C GLU A 318 -12.83 -42.16 -8.24
N ASP A 319 -14.03 -42.36 -7.69
CA ASP A 319 -14.56 -41.60 -6.55
C ASP A 319 -14.30 -40.07 -6.66
N ALA A 320 -14.72 -39.50 -7.79
CA ALA A 320 -14.47 -38.11 -8.14
C ALA A 320 -14.87 -37.12 -7.01
N SER A 321 -15.99 -37.36 -6.32
CA SER A 321 -16.42 -36.50 -5.22
C SER A 321 -15.51 -36.61 -4.00
N GLY A 322 -15.17 -37.83 -3.58
CA GLY A 322 -14.25 -38.06 -2.46
C GLY A 322 -12.86 -37.49 -2.73
N LEU A 323 -12.33 -37.70 -3.93
CA LEU A 323 -11.05 -37.17 -4.36
C LEU A 323 -11.03 -35.63 -4.33
N PHE A 324 -12.03 -34.96 -4.91
CA PHE A 324 -12.08 -33.50 -4.95
C PHE A 324 -12.09 -32.89 -3.53
N ASN A 325 -12.94 -33.45 -2.66
CA ASN A 325 -13.08 -32.97 -1.29
C ASN A 325 -11.84 -33.29 -0.44
N GLY A 326 -11.23 -34.46 -0.64
CA GLY A 326 -9.98 -34.83 0.03
C GLY A 326 -8.81 -33.92 -0.37
N VAL A 327 -8.67 -33.61 -1.66
CA VAL A 327 -7.67 -32.65 -2.14
C VAL A 327 -7.92 -31.26 -1.56
N ARG A 328 -9.17 -30.78 -1.56
CA ARG A 328 -9.52 -29.47 -0.96
C ARG A 328 -9.15 -29.39 0.52
N ALA A 329 -9.55 -30.39 1.31
CA ALA A 329 -9.24 -30.42 2.74
C ALA A 329 -7.73 -30.43 3.00
N ALA A 330 -6.97 -31.23 2.24
CA ALA A 330 -5.52 -31.30 2.36
C ALA A 330 -4.82 -30.00 1.95
N LEU A 331 -5.35 -29.27 0.96
CA LEU A 331 -4.84 -27.95 0.58
C LEU A 331 -5.13 -26.90 1.66
N ASP A 332 -6.34 -26.88 2.22
CA ASP A 332 -6.72 -25.95 3.28
C ASP A 332 -5.89 -26.17 4.57
N GLU A 333 -5.51 -27.43 4.85
CA GLU A 333 -4.60 -27.78 5.95
C GLU A 333 -3.13 -27.47 5.62
N GLY A 334 -2.68 -27.82 4.41
CA GLY A 334 -1.28 -27.73 4.00
C GLY A 334 -0.81 -26.33 3.59
N LEU A 335 -1.71 -25.45 3.16
CA LEU A 335 -1.39 -24.12 2.63
C LEU A 335 -1.89 -22.99 3.55
N ALA A 336 -1.52 -23.00 4.83
CA ALA A 336 -1.95 -21.99 5.81
C ALA A 336 -1.69 -20.52 5.41
N GLN A 337 -0.81 -20.29 4.42
CA GLN A 337 -0.53 -18.97 3.86
C GLN A 337 -1.66 -18.40 3.00
N VAL A 338 -2.62 -19.18 2.54
CA VAL A 338 -3.78 -18.72 1.74
C VAL A 338 -5.00 -19.57 2.10
N ARG A 339 -6.21 -19.09 1.84
CA ARG A 339 -7.43 -19.85 2.08
C ARG A 339 -8.27 -19.88 0.82
N GLY A 340 -8.88 -21.03 0.54
CA GLY A 340 -9.77 -21.13 -0.62
C GLY A 340 -9.06 -20.97 -1.95
N VAL A 341 -7.83 -21.51 -2.07
CA VAL A 341 -7.13 -21.59 -3.36
C VAL A 341 -8.09 -22.24 -4.38
N PRO A 342 -8.28 -21.64 -5.57
CA PRO A 342 -9.18 -22.19 -6.57
C PRO A 342 -8.74 -23.60 -6.97
N LEU A 343 -9.71 -24.52 -6.96
CA LEU A 343 -9.53 -25.92 -7.31
C LEU A 343 -10.50 -26.27 -8.44
N VAL A 344 -9.95 -26.57 -9.61
CA VAL A 344 -10.72 -26.86 -10.83
C VAL A 344 -10.45 -28.29 -11.29
N ALA A 345 -11.50 -29.01 -11.67
CA ALA A 345 -11.39 -30.32 -12.28
C ALA A 345 -11.32 -30.18 -13.80
N VAL A 346 -10.29 -30.75 -14.43
CA VAL A 346 -10.04 -30.64 -15.87
C VAL A 346 -9.72 -31.98 -16.51
N SER A 347 -9.97 -32.07 -17.81
CA SER A 347 -9.48 -33.17 -18.64
C SER A 347 -8.79 -32.60 -19.87
N ALA A 348 -7.45 -32.55 -19.81
CA ALA A 348 -6.62 -32.14 -20.93
C ALA A 348 -6.87 -32.96 -22.22
N ARG A 349 -7.33 -34.21 -22.06
CA ARG A 349 -7.66 -35.10 -23.20
C ARG A 349 -8.95 -34.67 -23.90
N THR A 350 -9.98 -34.33 -23.14
CA THR A 350 -11.32 -34.05 -23.67
C THR A 350 -11.60 -32.56 -23.87
N GLY A 351 -10.79 -31.67 -23.28
CA GLY A 351 -11.04 -30.22 -23.25
C GLY A 351 -12.00 -29.80 -22.13
N LYS A 352 -12.63 -30.75 -21.41
CA LYS A 352 -13.59 -30.42 -20.36
C LYS A 352 -12.92 -29.65 -19.21
N GLY A 353 -13.50 -28.49 -18.86
CA GLY A 353 -13.08 -27.65 -17.75
C GLY A 353 -11.94 -26.67 -18.06
N LEU A 354 -11.45 -26.62 -19.31
CA LEU A 354 -10.34 -25.73 -19.67
C LEU A 354 -10.75 -24.26 -19.69
N ASP A 355 -11.92 -23.93 -20.23
CA ASP A 355 -12.43 -22.55 -20.15
C ASP A 355 -12.63 -22.11 -18.70
N THR A 356 -13.19 -22.99 -17.86
CA THR A 356 -13.35 -22.70 -16.43
C THR A 356 -12.00 -22.45 -15.75
N LEU A 357 -10.97 -23.23 -16.10
CA LEU A 357 -9.62 -23.02 -15.59
C LEU A 357 -9.07 -21.64 -15.98
N LEU A 358 -9.26 -21.21 -17.23
CA LEU A 358 -8.81 -19.91 -17.72
C LEU A 358 -9.61 -18.75 -17.11
N SER A 359 -10.94 -18.85 -17.03
CA SER A 359 -11.77 -17.86 -16.31
C SER A 359 -11.27 -17.66 -14.88
N VAL A 360 -11.08 -18.76 -14.14
CA VAL A 360 -10.57 -18.72 -12.76
C VAL A 360 -9.16 -18.12 -12.69
N ALA A 361 -8.31 -18.37 -13.69
CA ALA A 361 -6.98 -17.79 -13.76
C ALA A 361 -7.03 -16.26 -13.92
N PHE A 362 -7.97 -15.73 -14.68
CA PHE A 362 -8.17 -14.28 -14.77
C PHE A 362 -8.80 -13.71 -13.49
N ASP A 363 -9.80 -14.36 -12.91
CA ASP A 363 -10.44 -13.89 -11.67
C ASP A 363 -9.43 -13.79 -10.51
N ILE A 364 -8.54 -14.79 -10.37
CA ILE A 364 -7.51 -14.74 -9.34
C ILE A 364 -6.42 -13.69 -9.65
N ARG A 365 -6.11 -13.42 -10.93
CA ARG A 365 -5.21 -12.33 -11.33
C ARG A 365 -5.81 -10.97 -10.95
N ASP A 366 -7.12 -10.80 -11.12
CA ASP A 366 -7.82 -9.57 -10.75
C ASP A 366 -7.76 -9.35 -9.23
N SER A 367 -8.04 -10.39 -8.43
CA SER A 367 -7.87 -10.34 -6.97
C SER A 367 -6.42 -10.06 -6.57
N TRP A 368 -5.46 -10.70 -7.23
CA TRP A 368 -4.03 -10.50 -7.00
C TRP A 368 -3.57 -9.09 -7.37
N SER A 369 -4.19 -8.44 -8.36
CA SER A 369 -3.82 -7.09 -8.82
C SER A 369 -4.63 -5.97 -8.17
N ARG A 370 -5.53 -6.30 -7.23
CA ARG A 370 -6.50 -5.35 -6.67
C ARG A 370 -5.83 -4.25 -5.83
N ARG A 371 -6.21 -3.01 -6.10
CA ARG A 371 -5.94 -1.83 -5.25
C ARG A 371 -7.09 -1.60 -4.26
N VAL A 372 -6.76 -1.40 -3.00
CA VAL A 372 -7.69 -0.88 -1.98
C VAL A 372 -7.33 0.57 -1.72
N PRO A 373 -8.26 1.52 -1.91
CA PRO A 373 -8.01 2.93 -1.59
C PRO A 373 -7.60 3.11 -0.13
N THR A 374 -6.59 3.93 0.13
CA THR A 374 -6.01 4.14 1.47
C THR A 374 -7.08 4.53 2.51
N ALA A 375 -8.06 5.34 2.12
CA ALA A 375 -9.17 5.71 3.00
C ALA A 375 -10.05 4.51 3.40
N ALA A 376 -10.37 3.62 2.46
CA ALA A 376 -11.14 2.41 2.75
C ALA A 376 -10.34 1.44 3.62
N LEU A 377 -9.05 1.31 3.34
CA LEU A 377 -8.13 0.47 4.09
C LEU A 377 -7.97 0.95 5.54
N ASN A 378 -7.85 2.25 5.78
CA ASN A 378 -7.73 2.79 7.14
C ASN A 378 -9.06 2.73 7.92
N ARG A 379 -10.22 2.91 7.26
CA ARG A 379 -11.52 2.64 7.90
C ARG A 379 -11.63 1.20 8.40
N TRP A 380 -11.30 0.24 7.55
CA TRP A 380 -11.23 -1.17 7.95
C TRP A 380 -10.25 -1.39 9.10
N PHE A 381 -9.09 -0.74 9.04
CA PHE A 381 -8.05 -0.88 10.05
C PHE A 381 -8.50 -0.38 11.42
N ASP A 382 -9.15 0.79 11.48
CA ASP A 382 -9.70 1.35 12.71
C ASP A 382 -10.78 0.45 13.33
N ASP A 383 -11.65 -0.13 12.49
CA ASP A 383 -12.64 -1.12 12.92
C ASP A 383 -11.96 -2.37 13.51
N ALA A 384 -10.90 -2.86 12.85
CA ALA A 384 -10.14 -4.01 13.31
C ALA A 384 -9.40 -3.76 14.64
N LEU A 385 -8.85 -2.55 14.84
CA LEU A 385 -8.22 -2.13 16.10
C LEU A 385 -9.25 -1.99 17.23
N SER A 386 -10.43 -1.48 16.92
CA SER A 386 -11.53 -1.31 17.88
C SER A 386 -12.07 -2.66 18.36
N ALA A 387 -12.24 -3.61 17.44
CA ALA A 387 -12.70 -4.96 17.75
C ALA A 387 -11.68 -5.78 18.56
N ASN A 388 -10.40 -5.58 18.30
CA ASN A 388 -9.32 -6.29 19.00
C ASN A 388 -8.13 -5.35 19.23
N PRO A 389 -8.08 -4.62 20.36
CA PRO A 389 -7.01 -3.67 20.64
C PRO A 389 -5.62 -4.33 20.71
N PRO A 390 -4.55 -3.64 20.27
CA PRO A 390 -3.20 -4.18 20.32
C PRO A 390 -2.74 -4.40 21.77
N PRO A 391 -1.98 -5.47 22.05
CA PRO A 391 -1.49 -5.75 23.39
C PRO A 391 -0.50 -4.68 23.86
N ALA A 392 -0.30 -4.58 25.18
CA ALA A 392 0.67 -3.69 25.81
C ALA A 392 1.72 -4.49 26.61
N PRO A 393 2.69 -5.17 25.94
CA PRO A 393 3.70 -5.95 26.64
C PRO A 393 4.53 -5.08 27.59
N GLY A 394 4.63 -5.48 28.86
CA GLY A 394 5.39 -4.74 29.87
C GLY A 394 4.87 -3.32 30.16
N GLY A 395 3.58 -3.06 29.93
CA GLY A 395 2.95 -1.75 30.16
C GLY A 395 3.25 -0.71 29.08
N LYS A 396 4.05 -1.05 28.06
CA LYS A 396 4.33 -0.16 26.92
C LYS A 396 3.29 -0.41 25.82
N ARG A 397 2.43 0.57 25.59
CA ARG A 397 1.42 0.50 24.53
C ARG A 397 2.08 0.52 23.15
N ILE A 398 1.76 -0.46 22.31
CA ILE A 398 2.07 -0.45 20.89
C ILE A 398 1.09 0.51 20.22
N LYS A 399 1.58 1.49 19.47
CA LYS A 399 0.71 2.41 18.72
C LYS A 399 0.77 2.02 17.26
N LEU A 400 -0.29 1.42 16.76
CA LEU A 400 -0.50 1.22 15.33
C LEU A 400 -1.25 2.46 14.83
N ARG A 401 -0.73 3.13 13.79
CA ARG A 401 -1.19 4.47 13.40
C ARG A 401 -2.04 4.44 12.14
N TYR A 402 -1.47 3.97 11.05
CA TYR A 402 -2.15 3.89 9.76
C TYR A 402 -1.54 2.77 8.92
N ILE A 403 -2.28 2.36 7.91
CA ILE A 403 -1.86 1.31 6.98
C ILE A 403 -2.08 1.80 5.54
N THR A 404 -1.17 1.43 4.64
CA THR A 404 -1.31 1.67 3.20
C THR A 404 -1.04 0.38 2.44
N GLN A 405 -1.50 0.31 1.20
CA GLN A 405 -1.09 -0.73 0.26
C GLN A 405 0.05 -0.14 -0.60
N ALA A 406 1.28 -0.61 -0.44
CA ALA A 406 2.43 -0.10 -1.21
C ALA A 406 2.54 -0.72 -2.60
N LYS A 407 2.17 -2.01 -2.77
CA LYS A 407 2.30 -2.74 -4.06
C LYS A 407 1.07 -3.58 -4.35
N THR A 408 0.75 -3.79 -5.63
CA THR A 408 -0.37 -4.65 -6.03
C THR A 408 0.08 -6.07 -6.28
N ARG A 409 1.31 -6.31 -6.76
CA ARG A 409 1.68 -7.61 -7.36
C ARG A 409 2.95 -8.23 -6.74
N PRO A 410 2.84 -8.95 -5.62
CA PRO A 410 1.63 -9.27 -4.84
C PRO A 410 1.11 -8.11 -3.98
N PRO A 411 -0.13 -8.21 -3.46
CA PRO A 411 -0.69 -7.21 -2.56
C PRO A 411 0.20 -7.01 -1.33
N GLY A 412 0.89 -5.88 -1.30
CA GLY A 412 1.85 -5.49 -0.28
C GLY A 412 1.30 -4.35 0.55
N PHE A 413 1.18 -4.57 1.86
CA PHE A 413 0.68 -3.62 2.83
C PHE A 413 1.80 -3.17 3.76
N VAL A 414 1.78 -1.90 4.13
CA VAL A 414 2.74 -1.30 5.06
C VAL A 414 1.97 -0.72 6.22
N LEU A 415 2.23 -1.26 7.41
CA LEU A 415 1.66 -0.79 8.67
C LEU A 415 2.67 0.12 9.36
N PHE A 416 2.26 1.35 9.62
CA PHE A 416 3.06 2.35 10.29
C PHE A 416 2.67 2.48 11.75
N GLY A 417 3.65 2.67 12.62
CA GLY A 417 3.40 2.79 14.05
C GLY A 417 4.67 2.88 14.88
N THR A 418 4.51 2.83 16.19
CA THR A 418 5.63 2.87 17.14
C THR A 418 5.66 1.59 17.96
N ARG A 419 6.88 1.09 18.23
CA ARG A 419 7.12 -0.16 18.97
C ARG A 419 6.55 -1.39 18.24
N LEU A 420 6.59 -1.37 16.91
CA LEU A 420 6.10 -2.48 16.08
C LEU A 420 6.94 -3.74 16.24
N ASP A 421 8.20 -3.61 16.67
CA ASP A 421 9.09 -4.70 17.09
C ASP A 421 8.53 -5.52 18.25
N MET A 422 7.64 -4.92 19.07
CA MET A 422 6.97 -5.58 20.17
C MET A 422 5.64 -6.23 19.76
N LEU A 423 5.21 -6.09 18.50
CA LEU A 423 3.92 -6.61 18.03
C LEU A 423 3.95 -8.13 17.95
N PRO A 424 3.10 -8.85 18.71
CA PRO A 424 3.09 -10.30 18.65
C PRO A 424 2.69 -10.81 17.26
N GLU A 425 3.33 -11.88 16.82
CA GLU A 425 3.04 -12.53 15.54
C GLU A 425 1.56 -12.97 15.44
N SER A 426 0.92 -13.32 16.56
CA SER A 426 -0.51 -13.61 16.62
C SER A 426 -1.38 -12.42 16.21
N TYR A 427 -1.00 -11.20 16.63
CA TYR A 427 -1.71 -9.98 16.26
C TYR A 427 -1.43 -9.60 14.79
N ARG A 428 -0.20 -9.80 14.34
CA ARG A 428 0.14 -9.66 12.91
C ARG A 428 -0.70 -10.59 12.04
N ARG A 429 -0.88 -11.85 12.44
CA ARG A 429 -1.77 -12.82 11.76
C ARG A 429 -3.24 -12.41 11.83
N TYR A 430 -3.69 -11.84 12.94
CA TYR A 430 -5.04 -11.29 13.05
C TYR A 430 -5.30 -10.23 11.98
N LEU A 431 -4.41 -9.25 11.83
CA LEU A 431 -4.53 -8.21 10.80
C LEU A 431 -4.48 -8.81 9.38
N ILE A 432 -3.50 -9.69 9.10
CA ILE A 432 -3.38 -10.38 7.80
C ILE A 432 -4.67 -11.13 7.44
N ASN A 433 -5.25 -11.86 8.40
CA ASN A 433 -6.48 -12.61 8.16
C ASN A 433 -7.70 -11.70 7.98
N GLY A 434 -7.73 -10.55 8.66
CA GLY A 434 -8.77 -9.54 8.45
C GLY A 434 -8.70 -8.92 7.05
N ILE A 435 -7.50 -8.54 6.59
CA ILE A 435 -7.25 -8.04 5.21
C ILE A 435 -7.79 -9.05 4.20
N ARG A 436 -7.46 -10.34 4.37
CA ARG A 436 -7.90 -11.40 3.45
C ARG A 436 -9.42 -11.47 3.33
N ARG A 437 -10.09 -11.63 4.46
CA ARG A 437 -11.52 -11.89 4.53
C ARG A 437 -12.37 -10.69 4.12
N GLU A 438 -11.97 -9.48 4.54
CA GLU A 438 -12.82 -8.29 4.41
C GLU A 438 -12.48 -7.45 3.18
N LEU A 439 -11.25 -7.56 2.67
CA LEU A 439 -10.81 -6.82 1.48
C LEU A 439 -10.67 -7.71 0.23
N GLY A 440 -11.00 -9.01 0.33
CA GLY A 440 -11.12 -9.91 -0.80
C GLY A 440 -9.79 -10.45 -1.34
N PHE A 441 -8.86 -10.78 -0.43
CA PHE A 441 -7.55 -11.35 -0.74
C PHE A 441 -7.37 -12.79 -0.21
N ASP A 442 -8.45 -13.53 0.07
CA ASP A 442 -8.39 -14.87 0.67
C ASP A 442 -7.50 -15.85 -0.12
N ALA A 443 -7.67 -15.87 -1.44
CA ALA A 443 -7.04 -16.83 -2.35
C ALA A 443 -5.63 -16.44 -2.82
N VAL A 444 -5.12 -15.26 -2.44
CA VAL A 444 -3.86 -14.72 -2.95
C VAL A 444 -2.85 -14.44 -1.83
N PRO A 445 -1.54 -14.59 -2.09
CA PRO A 445 -0.53 -14.26 -1.10
C PRO A 445 -0.52 -12.74 -0.86
N ILE A 446 -0.48 -12.33 0.41
CA ILE A 446 -0.33 -10.92 0.81
C ILE A 446 0.92 -10.74 1.65
N ARG A 447 1.56 -9.57 1.53
CA ARG A 447 2.73 -9.18 2.33
C ARG A 447 2.34 -8.04 3.27
N LEU A 448 2.70 -8.17 4.54
CA LEU A 448 2.55 -7.10 5.53
C LEU A 448 3.91 -6.75 6.12
N THR A 449 4.39 -5.56 5.79
CA THR A 449 5.62 -4.96 6.29
C THR A 449 5.30 -3.99 7.42
N LEU A 450 6.11 -3.99 8.46
CA LEU A 450 5.97 -3.10 9.60
C LEU A 450 7.03 -1.99 9.50
N ARG A 451 6.62 -0.72 9.46
CA ARG A 451 7.55 0.42 9.46
C ARG A 451 7.39 1.23 10.74
N SER A 452 8.48 1.31 11.50
CA SER A 452 8.60 2.23 12.63
C SER A 452 9.42 3.45 12.20
N PRO A 453 9.11 4.66 12.71
CA PRO A 453 9.95 5.83 12.50
C PRO A 453 11.40 5.50 12.91
N LYS A 454 12.37 5.87 12.08
CA LYS A 454 13.79 5.83 12.48
C LYS A 454 13.92 6.69 13.72
N ASN A 455 14.34 6.09 14.84
CA ASN A 455 14.66 6.84 16.05
C ASN A 455 15.83 7.79 15.70
N PRO A 456 15.65 9.13 15.70
CA PRO A 456 16.71 10.08 15.35
C PRO A 456 17.92 10.03 16.29
N PHE A 457 17.81 9.25 17.38
CA PHE A 457 18.79 9.11 18.46
C PHE A 457 19.33 7.69 18.61
N ALA A 458 19.03 6.76 17.70
CA ALA A 458 19.69 5.46 17.67
C ALA A 458 21.15 5.65 17.24
N LYS A 459 22.09 5.22 18.08
CA LYS A 459 23.54 5.34 17.86
C LYS A 459 24.03 4.48 16.70
#